data_AF-K0DNU9-F1
#
_entry.id   AF-K0DNU9-F1
#
_cell.length_a   1.000
_cell.length_b   1.000
_cell.length_c   1.000
_cell.angle_alpha   90.00
_cell.angle_beta   90.00
_cell.angle_gamma   90.00
#
_symmetry.space_group_name_H-M   'P 1'
#
loop_
_entity.id
_entity.type
_entity.pdbx_description
1 polymer ?
#
loop_
_entity_poly.entity_id
_entity_poly.type
_entity_poly.pdbx_seq_one_letter_code
_entity_poly.pdbx_strand_id
1 'polypeptide(L)'
;MDSLQRYFGLDAAGTNLRTEVLAGLTTFLTMAYIIFVNPAILGDAGMPKDAVFVATCLVAALASLIMGLYANYPIALAPGMGLNAYFAYTVVKGMGFTWQAALGAVFISGCLFLVVTLFRVREVIVKGIPHSIRIAITGGIGLFLAIISLKTAGVVVGNPATLVTLGDLHNPHVLLAIIGFFAIVTLDYLRVRGAILIGIVGVTVLSFFFGGNQFHGVVSAPPSIAPTLLQLDIRGALSTGVLNVILVFFLVELFDATGTLMGVANRAGLLVEGKMHRLNRALLADSTAILAGSMLGTSSTTAYIESASGVQAGGRTGVTAFTVAVLFLAALFFAPLAGVVPGYATAPALLYVSCLMLREMLDLPWDDATEVVPAALTALLMPFTYSIANGVAFGFISYAGLKLLTGRARQVKLVVWIIAAVFLFRYFYLGSE
;
A
#
# COMPACT_ATOMS: atom_id res chain seq x y z
N MET A 1 18.22 4.38 29.75
CA MET A 1 18.60 4.24 28.32
C MET A 1 19.17 2.85 28.06
N ASP A 2 20.03 2.33 28.95
CA ASP A 2 20.66 0.99 28.84
C ASP A 2 19.67 -0.17 28.68
N SER A 3 18.53 -0.17 29.39
CA SER A 3 17.51 -1.22 29.24
C SER A 3 16.88 -1.25 27.86
N LEU A 4 16.72 -0.08 27.22
CA LEU A 4 16.15 0.05 25.88
C LEU A 4 17.17 -0.39 24.81
N GLN A 5 18.44 -0.01 24.99
CA GLN A 5 19.53 -0.45 24.11
C GLN A 5 19.71 -1.98 24.14
N ARG A 6 19.60 -2.59 25.33
CA ARG A 6 19.65 -4.05 25.49
C ARG A 6 18.43 -4.75 24.91
N TYR A 7 17.22 -4.20 25.08
CA TYR A 7 15.99 -4.78 24.54
C TYR A 7 16.01 -4.85 23.01
N PHE A 8 16.36 -3.74 22.35
CA PHE A 8 16.42 -3.68 20.89
C PHE A 8 17.70 -4.28 20.31
N GLY A 9 18.72 -4.51 21.14
CA GLY A 9 20.00 -5.08 20.72
C GLY A 9 20.80 -4.15 19.81
N LEU A 10 20.87 -2.85 20.13
CA LEU A 10 21.47 -1.83 19.26
C LEU A 10 22.94 -2.14 18.93
N ASP A 11 23.73 -2.54 19.93
CA ASP A 11 25.16 -2.86 19.74
C ASP A 11 25.33 -4.07 18.81
N ALA A 12 24.51 -5.12 19.00
CA ALA A 12 24.52 -6.31 18.14
C ALA A 12 24.06 -6.01 16.70
N ALA A 13 23.24 -4.97 16.52
CA ALA A 13 22.82 -4.47 15.22
C ALA A 13 23.76 -3.42 14.62
N GLY A 14 24.86 -3.07 15.30
CA GLY A 14 25.85 -2.09 14.83
C GLY A 14 25.29 -0.67 14.70
N THR A 15 24.33 -0.29 15.55
CA THR A 15 23.64 1.01 15.48
C THR A 15 23.53 1.68 16.85
N ASN A 16 23.03 2.92 16.89
CA ASN A 16 22.80 3.66 18.12
C ASN A 16 21.44 4.39 18.08
N LEU A 17 20.99 4.86 19.25
CA LEU A 17 19.66 5.48 19.40
C LEU A 17 19.47 6.70 18.50
N ARG A 18 20.51 7.52 18.31
CA ARG A 18 20.44 8.72 17.47
C ARG A 18 20.22 8.33 16.01
N THR A 19 20.95 7.34 15.50
CA THR A 19 20.80 6.83 14.14
C THR A 19 19.39 6.27 13.93
N GLU A 20 18.89 5.49 14.88
CA GLU A 20 17.55 4.89 14.80
C GLU A 20 16.42 5.93 14.81
N VAL A 21 16.51 6.96 15.66
CA VAL A 21 15.52 8.05 15.68
C VAL A 21 15.56 8.86 14.39
N LEU A 22 16.75 9.13 13.85
CA LEU A 22 16.89 9.80 12.55
C LEU A 22 16.36 8.94 11.39
N ALA A 23 16.59 7.63 11.44
CA ALA A 23 16.01 6.68 10.49
C ALA A 23 14.48 6.67 10.58
N GLY A 24 13.93 6.64 11.79
CA GLY A 24 12.48 6.73 12.03
C GLY A 24 11.87 8.04 11.53
N LEU A 25 12.53 9.18 11.78
CA LEU A 25 12.11 10.47 11.23
C LEU A 25 12.15 10.46 9.70
N THR A 26 13.18 9.87 9.10
CA THR A 26 13.31 9.78 7.64
C THR A 26 12.19 8.93 7.05
N THR A 27 11.93 7.75 7.61
CA THR A 27 10.81 6.88 7.22
C THR A 27 9.48 7.62 7.34
N PHE A 28 9.23 8.27 8.48
CA PHE A 28 8.00 9.04 8.70
C PHE A 28 7.83 10.12 7.63
N LEU A 29 8.85 10.94 7.36
CA LEU A 29 8.77 12.00 6.35
C LEU A 29 8.51 11.46 4.94
N THR A 30 9.01 10.27 4.61
CA THR A 30 8.75 9.63 3.31
C THR A 30 7.36 9.03 3.19
N MET A 31 6.74 8.60 4.29
CA MET A 31 5.39 7.99 4.28
C MET A 31 4.27 8.91 4.78
N ALA A 32 4.60 10.09 5.34
CA ALA A 32 3.63 11.02 5.95
C ALA A 32 2.55 11.49 4.98
N TYR A 33 2.77 11.37 3.66
CA TYR A 33 1.74 11.63 2.66
C TYR A 33 0.47 10.80 2.89
N ILE A 34 0.57 9.60 3.49
CA ILE A 34 -0.58 8.72 3.72
C ILE A 34 -1.66 9.39 4.58
N ILE A 35 -1.25 10.31 5.46
CA ILE A 35 -2.12 11.10 6.32
C ILE A 35 -3.15 11.88 5.49
N PHE A 36 -2.79 12.29 4.28
CA PHE A 36 -3.65 13.04 3.36
C PHE A 36 -4.26 12.13 2.29
N VAL A 37 -3.47 11.20 1.75
CA VAL A 37 -3.89 10.39 0.61
C VAL A 37 -4.93 9.35 1.01
N ASN A 38 -4.80 8.67 2.15
CA ASN A 38 -5.76 7.64 2.54
C ASN A 38 -7.16 8.22 2.82
N PRO A 39 -7.32 9.31 3.60
CA PRO A 39 -8.62 9.96 3.77
C PRO A 39 -9.21 10.49 2.46
N ALA A 40 -8.39 10.95 1.52
CA ALA A 40 -8.87 11.34 0.21
C ALA A 40 -9.46 10.15 -0.56
N ILE A 41 -8.74 9.03 -0.64
CA ILE A 41 -9.17 7.82 -1.36
C ILE A 41 -10.40 7.19 -0.70
N LEU A 42 -10.38 6.94 0.61
CA LEU A 42 -11.52 6.33 1.31
C LEU A 42 -12.71 7.29 1.43
N GLY A 43 -12.45 8.60 1.43
CA GLY A 43 -13.49 9.62 1.32
C GLY A 43 -14.26 9.54 0.01
N ASP A 44 -13.60 9.19 -1.10
CA ASP A 44 -14.28 8.92 -2.37
C ASP A 44 -15.27 7.75 -2.26
N ALA A 45 -15.00 6.77 -1.39
CA ALA A 45 -15.90 5.66 -1.09
C ALA A 45 -17.10 6.05 -0.21
N GLY A 46 -17.20 7.31 0.21
CA GLY A 46 -18.26 7.82 1.08
C GLY A 46 -17.94 7.72 2.58
N MET A 47 -16.70 7.41 2.96
CA MET A 47 -16.28 7.39 4.37
C MET A 47 -16.03 8.81 4.90
N PRO A 48 -16.35 9.11 6.17
CA PRO A 48 -16.04 10.41 6.78
C PRO A 48 -14.53 10.66 6.86
N LYS A 49 -14.03 11.64 6.10
CA LYS A 49 -12.58 11.90 5.93
C LYS A 49 -11.85 12.14 7.25
N ASP A 50 -12.45 12.89 8.17
CA ASP A 50 -11.83 13.20 9.47
C ASP A 50 -11.67 11.95 10.33
N ALA A 51 -12.67 11.06 10.34
CA ALA A 51 -12.61 9.80 11.07
C ALA A 51 -11.58 8.85 10.43
N VAL A 52 -11.52 8.80 9.10
CA VAL A 52 -10.49 8.03 8.37
C VAL A 52 -9.08 8.56 8.64
N PHE A 53 -8.89 9.87 8.73
CA PHE A 53 -7.61 10.47 9.10
C PHE A 53 -7.15 9.96 10.48
N VAL A 54 -8.06 9.96 11.46
CA VAL A 54 -7.76 9.44 12.80
C VAL A 54 -7.48 7.94 12.77
N ALA A 55 -8.31 7.16 12.07
CA ALA A 55 -8.10 5.72 11.90
C ALA A 55 -6.76 5.39 11.23
N THR A 56 -6.36 6.17 10.22
CA THR A 56 -5.08 6.05 9.51
C THR A 56 -3.90 6.26 10.46
N CYS A 57 -3.92 7.36 11.23
CA CYS A 57 -2.83 7.68 12.15
C CYS A 57 -2.76 6.67 13.31
N LEU A 58 -3.92 6.28 13.87
CA LEU A 58 -3.98 5.31 14.97
C LEU A 58 -3.53 3.92 14.53
N VAL A 59 -3.98 3.44 13.37
CA VAL A 59 -3.54 2.12 12.90
C VAL A 59 -2.08 2.13 12.51
N ALA A 60 -1.58 3.19 11.84
CA ALA A 60 -0.17 3.29 11.47
C ALA A 60 0.72 3.32 12.71
N ALA A 61 0.29 4.04 13.76
CA ALA A 61 0.96 4.04 15.04
C ALA A 61 0.94 2.66 15.70
N LEU A 62 -0.23 2.04 15.84
CA LEU A 62 -0.38 0.73 16.48
C LEU A 62 0.43 -0.34 15.74
N ALA A 63 0.30 -0.41 14.43
CA ALA A 63 0.98 -1.39 13.58
C ALA A 63 2.50 -1.23 13.64
N SER A 64 3.00 0.01 13.50
CA SER A 64 4.43 0.30 13.60
C SER A 64 4.96 0.07 15.02
N LEU A 65 4.15 0.29 16.05
CA LEU A 65 4.49 0.00 17.43
C LEU A 65 4.62 -1.51 17.67
N ILE A 66 3.69 -2.32 17.17
CA ILE A 66 3.77 -3.79 17.25
C ILE A 66 5.01 -4.27 16.48
N MET A 67 5.26 -3.77 15.27
CA MET A 67 6.45 -4.13 14.50
C MET A 67 7.75 -3.76 15.22
N GLY A 68 7.78 -2.57 15.83
CA GLY A 68 8.92 -2.10 16.62
C GLY A 68 9.16 -2.96 17.85
N LEU A 69 8.15 -3.10 18.72
CA LEU A 69 8.32 -3.78 20.01
C LEU A 69 8.37 -5.31 19.86
N TYR A 70 7.45 -5.91 19.11
CA TYR A 70 7.32 -7.37 19.05
C TYR A 70 8.30 -8.02 18.06
N ALA A 71 8.40 -7.48 16.85
CA ALA A 71 9.24 -8.03 15.79
C ALA A 71 10.67 -7.46 15.81
N ASN A 72 10.86 -6.28 16.41
CA ASN A 72 12.12 -5.54 16.41
C ASN A 72 12.60 -5.25 14.98
N TYR A 73 11.72 -4.87 14.04
CA TYR A 73 12.13 -4.52 12.67
C TYR A 73 12.07 -3.02 12.40
N PRO A 74 13.00 -2.44 11.61
CA PRO A 74 12.98 -1.04 11.23
C PRO A 74 11.98 -0.75 10.09
N ILE A 75 10.80 -1.38 10.15
CA ILE A 75 9.78 -1.31 9.10
C ILE A 75 8.54 -0.67 9.70
N ALA A 76 8.08 0.41 9.09
CA ALA A 76 6.82 1.05 9.44
C ALA A 76 5.66 0.42 8.67
N LEU A 77 4.48 0.45 9.29
CA LEU A 77 3.25 -0.06 8.71
C LEU A 77 2.18 1.03 8.70
N ALA A 78 1.39 1.05 7.65
CA ALA A 78 0.26 1.97 7.47
C ALA A 78 -0.74 1.36 6.44
N PRO A 79 -1.91 1.97 6.20
CA PRO A 79 -2.87 1.49 5.20
C PRO A 79 -2.27 1.38 3.80
N GLY A 80 -2.30 0.21 3.16
CA GLY A 80 -1.59 -0.07 1.91
C GLY A 80 -2.17 0.64 0.70
N MET A 81 -1.35 1.41 -0.02
CA MET A 81 -1.82 2.29 -1.10
C MET A 81 -2.62 1.57 -2.19
N GLY A 82 -2.16 0.40 -2.64
CA GLY A 82 -2.91 -0.43 -3.61
C GLY A 82 -4.23 -0.96 -3.05
N LEU A 83 -4.24 -1.34 -1.77
CA LEU A 83 -5.40 -1.89 -1.07
C LEU A 83 -6.46 -0.80 -0.81
N ASN A 84 -6.03 0.43 -0.51
CA ASN A 84 -6.91 1.60 -0.37
C ASN A 84 -7.63 1.90 -1.70
N ALA A 85 -6.87 1.89 -2.80
CA ALA A 85 -7.40 2.10 -4.14
C ALA A 85 -8.37 0.98 -4.56
N TYR A 86 -8.02 -0.28 -4.31
CA TYR A 86 -8.91 -1.42 -4.56
C TYR A 86 -10.22 -1.30 -3.77
N PHE A 87 -10.12 -0.99 -2.48
CA PHE A 87 -11.27 -0.77 -1.60
C PHE A 87 -12.21 0.31 -2.17
N ALA A 88 -11.69 1.52 -2.41
CA ALA A 88 -12.55 2.65 -2.74
C ALA A 88 -13.09 2.56 -4.17
N TYR A 89 -12.23 2.24 -5.12
CA TYR A 89 -12.55 2.41 -6.52
C TYR A 89 -13.03 1.14 -7.21
N THR A 90 -12.58 -0.04 -6.78
CA THR A 90 -13.06 -1.30 -7.35
C THR A 90 -14.24 -1.83 -6.54
N VAL A 91 -14.09 -2.02 -5.23
CA VAL A 91 -15.12 -2.67 -4.40
C VAL A 91 -16.32 -1.76 -4.17
N VAL A 92 -16.10 -0.53 -3.69
CA VAL A 92 -17.21 0.37 -3.34
C VAL A 92 -17.77 1.04 -4.59
N LYS A 93 -16.95 1.74 -5.39
CA LYS A 93 -17.46 2.44 -6.58
C LYS A 93 -17.72 1.53 -7.78
N GLY A 94 -16.88 0.53 -8.01
CA GLY A 94 -16.99 -0.35 -9.17
C GLY A 94 -18.10 -1.38 -9.02
N MET A 95 -18.09 -2.12 -7.91
CA MET A 95 -19.05 -3.20 -7.65
C MET A 95 -20.30 -2.74 -6.89
N GLY A 96 -20.32 -1.51 -6.37
CA GLY A 96 -21.47 -0.94 -5.67
C GLY A 96 -21.68 -1.43 -4.24
N PHE A 97 -20.68 -2.10 -3.63
CA PHE A 97 -20.77 -2.51 -2.23
C PHE A 97 -20.68 -1.31 -1.28
N THR A 98 -21.30 -1.44 -0.11
CA THR A 98 -21.13 -0.44 0.96
C THR A 98 -19.69 -0.51 1.50
N TRP A 99 -19.15 0.62 1.94
CA TRP A 99 -17.82 0.65 2.55
C TRP A 99 -17.77 -0.17 3.85
N GLN A 100 -18.89 -0.33 4.56
CA GLN A 100 -19.03 -1.21 5.73
C GLN A 100 -18.83 -2.68 5.35
N ALA A 101 -19.46 -3.14 4.27
CA ALA A 101 -19.28 -4.50 3.76
C ALA A 101 -17.85 -4.71 3.27
N ALA A 102 -17.25 -3.70 2.62
CA ALA A 102 -15.85 -3.74 2.23
C ALA A 102 -14.90 -3.82 3.46
N LEU A 103 -15.17 -3.11 4.56
CA LEU A 103 -14.42 -3.26 5.81
C LEU A 103 -14.59 -4.66 6.41
N GLY A 104 -15.80 -5.23 6.33
CA GLY A 104 -16.06 -6.62 6.71
C GLY A 104 -15.22 -7.60 5.89
N ALA A 105 -15.08 -7.36 4.58
CA ALA A 105 -14.23 -8.16 3.70
C ALA A 105 -12.75 -8.07 4.09
N VAL A 106 -12.26 -6.85 4.38
CA VAL A 106 -10.89 -6.63 4.88
C VAL A 106 -10.67 -7.35 6.22
N PHE A 107 -11.65 -7.30 7.13
CA PHE A 107 -11.58 -8.01 8.42
C PHE A 107 -11.48 -9.53 8.23
N ILE A 108 -12.33 -10.12 7.39
CA ILE A 108 -12.29 -11.56 7.08
C ILE A 108 -10.96 -11.92 6.39
N SER A 109 -10.49 -11.10 5.45
CA SER A 109 -9.17 -11.26 4.82
C SER A 109 -8.06 -11.28 5.87
N GLY A 110 -8.06 -10.31 6.80
CA GLY A 110 -7.11 -10.26 7.91
C GLY A 110 -7.16 -11.49 8.81
N CYS A 111 -8.36 -12.03 9.07
CA CYS A 111 -8.52 -13.29 9.82
C CYS A 111 -7.91 -14.47 9.07
N LEU A 112 -8.20 -14.62 7.77
CA LEU A 112 -7.61 -15.65 6.92
C LEU A 112 -6.08 -15.51 6.89
N PHE A 113 -5.60 -14.28 6.79
CA PHE A 113 -4.19 -13.97 6.75
C PHE A 113 -3.46 -14.30 8.05
N LEU A 114 -4.08 -13.98 9.20
CA LEU A 114 -3.58 -14.37 10.51
C LEU A 114 -3.52 -15.90 10.66
N VAL A 115 -4.58 -16.61 10.25
CA VAL A 115 -4.65 -18.07 10.25
C VAL A 115 -3.50 -18.67 9.42
N VAL A 116 -3.34 -18.23 8.17
CA VAL A 116 -2.26 -18.70 7.28
C VAL A 116 -0.86 -18.41 7.85
N THR A 117 -0.71 -17.29 8.55
CA THR A 117 0.56 -16.92 9.20
C THR A 117 0.82 -17.78 10.44
N LEU A 118 -0.18 -18.06 11.27
CA LEU A 118 -0.06 -18.91 12.46
C LEU A 118 0.27 -20.37 12.09
N PHE A 119 -0.37 -20.92 11.06
CA PHE A 119 -0.11 -22.26 10.56
C PHE A 119 1.18 -22.37 9.71
N ARG A 120 1.96 -21.28 9.59
CA ARG A 120 3.19 -21.20 8.78
C ARG A 120 3.01 -21.58 7.30
N VAL A 121 1.77 -21.56 6.81
CA VAL A 121 1.45 -21.83 5.40
C VAL A 121 1.93 -20.65 4.53
N ARG A 122 2.03 -19.44 5.10
CA ARG A 122 2.56 -18.24 4.43
C ARG A 122 3.93 -18.47 3.79
N GLU A 123 4.86 -19.14 4.47
CA GLU A 123 6.20 -19.41 3.93
C GLU A 123 6.14 -20.33 2.69
N VAL A 124 5.25 -21.32 2.71
CA VAL A 124 5.02 -22.23 1.59
C VAL A 124 4.41 -21.49 0.40
N ILE A 125 3.42 -20.61 0.63
CA ILE A 125 2.79 -19.84 -0.45
C ILE A 125 3.80 -18.86 -1.07
N VAL A 126 4.56 -18.15 -0.25
CA VAL A 126 5.58 -17.19 -0.71
C VAL A 126 6.70 -17.89 -1.48
N LYS A 127 7.21 -19.02 -0.99
CA LYS A 127 8.16 -19.84 -1.75
C LYS A 127 7.52 -20.40 -3.02
N GLY A 128 6.21 -20.60 -3.00
CA GLY A 128 5.40 -21.15 -4.07
C GLY A 128 5.31 -20.29 -5.33
N ILE A 129 5.46 -18.97 -5.20
CA ILE A 129 5.11 -18.02 -6.25
C ILE A 129 6.34 -17.53 -7.02
N PRO A 130 6.26 -17.51 -8.36
CA PRO A 130 7.33 -17.04 -9.22
C PRO A 130 7.75 -15.62 -8.85
N HIS A 131 9.05 -15.37 -8.90
CA HIS A 131 9.60 -14.06 -8.62
C HIS A 131 9.04 -13.00 -9.59
N SER A 132 8.90 -13.35 -10.86
CA SER A 132 8.33 -12.51 -11.92
C SER A 132 6.92 -12.01 -11.60
N ILE A 133 6.01 -12.91 -11.20
CA ILE A 133 4.64 -12.55 -10.81
C ILE A 133 4.63 -11.66 -9.57
N ARG A 134 5.49 -11.92 -8.58
CA ARG A 134 5.59 -11.09 -7.38
C ARG A 134 6.00 -9.65 -7.70
N ILE A 135 7.05 -9.48 -8.50
CA ILE A 135 7.51 -8.16 -8.97
C ILE A 135 6.39 -7.47 -9.76
N ALA A 136 5.75 -8.21 -10.65
CA ALA A 136 4.70 -7.69 -11.51
C ALA A 136 3.46 -7.21 -10.74
N ILE A 137 3.12 -7.84 -9.61
CA ILE A 137 2.05 -7.38 -8.74
C ILE A 137 2.40 -6.00 -8.16
N THR A 138 3.61 -5.82 -7.63
CA THR A 138 4.05 -4.51 -7.13
C THR A 138 4.09 -3.46 -8.24
N GLY A 139 4.69 -3.75 -9.40
CA GLY A 139 4.72 -2.84 -10.54
C GLY A 139 3.32 -2.51 -11.10
N GLY A 140 2.43 -3.50 -11.15
CA GLY A 140 1.04 -3.36 -11.57
C GLY A 140 0.20 -2.50 -10.63
N ILE A 141 0.38 -2.66 -9.31
CA ILE A 141 -0.22 -1.75 -8.32
C ILE A 141 0.29 -0.33 -8.55
N GLY A 142 1.59 -0.15 -8.81
CA GLY A 142 2.16 1.13 -9.23
C GLY A 142 1.39 1.72 -10.42
N LEU A 143 1.28 1.00 -11.53
CA LEU A 143 0.53 1.46 -12.71
C LEU A 143 -0.94 1.79 -12.41
N PHE A 144 -1.60 1.02 -11.54
CA PHE A 144 -2.97 1.28 -11.09
C PHE A 144 -3.07 2.59 -10.30
N LEU A 145 -2.11 2.87 -9.41
CA LEU A 145 -2.03 4.15 -8.70
C LEU A 145 -1.73 5.31 -9.65
N ALA A 146 -0.92 5.08 -10.69
CA ALA A 146 -0.62 6.08 -11.70
C ALA A 146 -1.88 6.56 -12.44
N ILE A 147 -2.73 5.63 -12.91
CA ILE A 147 -3.96 6.01 -13.61
C ILE A 147 -4.96 6.70 -12.67
N ILE A 148 -5.06 6.27 -11.41
CA ILE A 148 -5.89 6.95 -10.39
C ILE A 148 -5.38 8.38 -10.18
N SER A 149 -4.07 8.54 -9.99
CA SER A 149 -3.46 9.84 -9.81
C SER A 149 -3.74 10.78 -10.98
N LEU A 150 -3.49 10.31 -12.21
CA LEU A 150 -3.68 11.12 -13.42
C LEU A 150 -5.16 11.50 -13.61
N LYS A 151 -6.08 10.61 -13.23
CA LYS A 151 -7.52 10.87 -13.23
C LYS A 151 -7.92 11.89 -12.17
N THR A 152 -7.45 11.74 -10.94
CA THR A 152 -7.72 12.68 -9.82
C THR A 152 -7.13 14.06 -10.10
N ALA A 153 -5.98 14.14 -10.76
CA ALA A 153 -5.36 15.39 -11.19
C ALA A 153 -6.10 16.05 -12.37
N GLY A 154 -7.00 15.34 -13.07
CA GLY A 154 -7.67 15.82 -14.28
C GLY A 154 -6.81 15.78 -15.54
N VAL A 155 -5.63 15.15 -15.51
CA VAL A 155 -4.75 14.97 -16.68
C VAL A 155 -5.33 13.92 -17.63
N VAL A 156 -5.87 12.84 -17.09
CA VAL A 156 -6.52 11.77 -17.85
C VAL A 156 -8.01 11.77 -17.59
N VAL A 157 -8.81 11.86 -18.64
CA VAL A 157 -10.28 11.82 -18.57
C VAL A 157 -10.84 10.72 -19.47
N GLY A 158 -12.06 10.27 -19.19
CA GLY A 158 -12.70 9.22 -19.97
C GLY A 158 -13.06 9.67 -21.38
N ASN A 159 -12.92 8.78 -22.36
CA ASN A 159 -13.38 8.99 -23.73
C ASN A 159 -14.14 7.76 -24.24
N PRO A 160 -15.36 7.91 -24.79
CA PRO A 160 -16.14 6.76 -25.27
C PRO A 160 -15.46 5.96 -26.40
N ALA A 161 -14.62 6.59 -27.22
CA ALA A 161 -13.96 5.94 -28.37
C ALA A 161 -12.60 5.32 -28.01
N THR A 162 -11.85 5.91 -27.09
CA THR A 162 -10.46 5.50 -26.76
C THR A 162 -10.28 5.04 -25.32
N LEU A 163 -11.36 4.96 -24.54
CA LEU A 163 -11.40 4.78 -23.07
C LEU A 163 -10.80 5.96 -22.29
N VAL A 164 -9.65 6.47 -22.71
CA VAL A 164 -8.94 7.60 -22.09
C VAL A 164 -8.55 8.67 -23.10
N THR A 165 -8.56 9.93 -22.68
CA THR A 165 -8.05 11.08 -23.44
C THR A 165 -7.41 12.09 -22.49
N LEU A 166 -6.72 13.09 -23.05
CA LEU A 166 -6.14 14.20 -22.30
C LEU A 166 -7.25 15.13 -21.78
N GLY A 167 -7.17 15.49 -20.49
CA GLY A 167 -8.06 16.49 -19.89
C GLY A 167 -7.67 17.93 -20.25
N ASP A 168 -8.38 18.89 -19.66
CA ASP A 168 -8.13 20.32 -19.93
C ASP A 168 -6.91 20.83 -19.15
N LEU A 169 -5.79 21.00 -19.85
CA LEU A 169 -4.55 21.52 -19.28
C LEU A 169 -4.59 23.01 -18.95
N HIS A 170 -5.61 23.77 -19.38
CA HIS A 170 -5.77 25.17 -18.98
C HIS A 170 -6.40 25.31 -17.59
N ASN A 171 -6.94 24.22 -17.04
CA ASN A 171 -7.49 24.23 -15.70
C ASN A 171 -6.38 24.44 -14.65
N PRO A 172 -6.47 25.48 -13.79
CA PRO A 172 -5.46 25.75 -12.77
C PRO A 172 -5.17 24.56 -11.85
N HIS A 173 -6.15 23.72 -11.55
CA HIS A 173 -5.97 22.55 -10.69
C HIS A 173 -5.07 21.49 -11.33
N VAL A 174 -5.20 21.28 -12.65
CA VAL A 174 -4.38 20.32 -13.42
C VAL A 174 -2.94 20.83 -13.48
N LEU A 175 -2.75 22.13 -13.75
CA LEU A 175 -1.43 22.77 -13.77
C LEU A 175 -0.73 22.68 -12.42
N LEU A 176 -1.44 22.95 -11.33
CA LEU A 176 -0.91 22.83 -9.97
C LEU A 176 -0.46 21.39 -9.65
N ALA A 177 -1.21 20.38 -10.09
CA ALA A 177 -0.81 18.99 -9.95
C ALA A 177 0.46 18.67 -10.76
N ILE A 178 0.54 19.11 -12.02
CA ILE A 178 1.73 18.91 -12.86
C ILE A 178 2.96 19.58 -12.25
N ILE A 179 2.84 20.83 -11.82
CA ILE A 179 3.92 21.58 -11.13
C ILE A 179 4.33 20.85 -9.85
N GLY A 180 3.35 20.38 -9.07
CA GLY A 180 3.59 19.60 -7.86
C GLY A 180 4.40 18.34 -8.14
N PHE A 181 4.12 17.63 -9.23
CA PHE A 181 4.83 16.41 -9.59
C PHE A 181 6.30 16.71 -9.93
N PHE A 182 6.54 17.71 -10.78
CA PHE A 182 7.89 18.14 -11.11
C PHE A 182 8.65 18.66 -9.89
N ALA A 183 7.98 19.35 -8.97
CA ALA A 183 8.56 19.79 -7.71
C ALA A 183 9.00 18.60 -6.85
N ILE A 184 8.15 17.57 -6.68
CA ILE A 184 8.48 16.35 -5.92
C ILE A 184 9.69 15.65 -6.53
N VAL A 185 9.67 15.42 -7.85
CA VAL A 185 10.77 14.77 -8.58
C VAL A 185 12.07 15.55 -8.43
N THR A 186 12.01 16.88 -8.56
CA THR A 186 13.18 17.76 -8.42
C THR A 186 13.75 17.71 -7.00
N LEU A 187 12.89 17.82 -5.98
CA LEU A 187 13.30 17.77 -4.58
C LEU A 187 13.89 16.41 -4.22
N ASP A 188 13.33 15.31 -4.72
CA ASP A 188 13.87 13.98 -4.51
C ASP A 188 15.23 13.78 -5.20
N TYR A 189 15.37 14.24 -6.46
CA TYR A 189 16.65 14.23 -7.16
C TYR A 189 17.74 15.00 -6.41
N LEU A 190 17.37 16.16 -5.84
CA LEU A 190 18.23 16.97 -4.96
C LEU A 190 18.42 16.38 -3.56
N ARG A 191 17.88 15.18 -3.29
CA ARG A 191 17.99 14.44 -2.02
C ARG A 191 17.42 15.19 -0.82
N VAL A 192 16.38 16.00 -1.04
CA VAL A 192 15.66 16.71 0.02
C VAL A 192 14.76 15.73 0.77
N ARG A 193 14.96 15.62 2.09
CA ARG A 193 14.15 14.74 2.95
C ARG A 193 12.70 15.24 2.99
N GLY A 194 11.75 14.33 2.78
CA GLY A 194 10.32 14.68 2.75
C GLY A 194 9.88 15.36 1.45
N ALA A 195 10.57 15.14 0.33
CA ALA A 195 10.23 15.70 -0.98
C ALA A 195 8.73 15.59 -1.33
N ILE A 196 8.13 14.41 -1.09
CA ILE A 196 6.70 14.16 -1.31
C ILE A 196 5.83 15.08 -0.44
N LEU A 197 6.12 15.16 0.87
CA LEU A 197 5.38 15.99 1.81
C LEU A 197 5.49 17.48 1.46
N ILE A 198 6.70 17.95 1.13
CA ILE A 198 6.96 19.33 0.71
C ILE A 198 6.18 19.65 -0.57
N GLY A 199 6.12 18.71 -1.52
CA GLY A 199 5.31 18.87 -2.72
C GLY A 199 3.82 19.03 -2.42
N ILE A 200 3.24 18.18 -1.58
CA ILE A 200 1.83 18.28 -1.16
C ILE A 200 1.56 19.62 -0.50
N VAL A 201 2.40 20.02 0.46
CA VAL A 201 2.27 21.30 1.18
C VAL A 201 2.42 22.46 0.21
N GLY A 202 3.39 22.44 -0.70
CA GLY A 202 3.59 23.48 -1.70
C GLY A 202 2.38 23.67 -2.61
N VAL A 203 1.82 22.58 -3.14
CA VAL A 203 0.60 22.65 -3.96
C VAL A 203 -0.60 23.12 -3.14
N THR A 204 -0.70 22.71 -1.87
CA THR A 204 -1.75 23.17 -0.94
C THR A 204 -1.62 24.65 -0.61
N VAL A 205 -0.39 25.19 -0.49
CA VAL A 205 -0.18 26.62 -0.29
C VAL A 205 -0.61 27.39 -1.54
N LEU A 206 -0.23 26.91 -2.73
CA LEU A 206 -0.64 27.52 -3.99
C LEU A 206 -2.17 27.46 -4.20
N SER A 207 -2.86 26.45 -3.67
CA SER A 207 -4.31 26.34 -3.79
C SER A 207 -5.09 27.42 -3.04
N PHE A 208 -4.53 28.08 -2.02
CA PHE A 208 -5.19 29.24 -1.41
C PHE A 208 -5.26 30.43 -2.37
N PHE A 209 -4.25 30.60 -3.21
CA PHE A 209 -4.16 31.74 -4.14
C PHE A 209 -4.90 31.46 -5.45
N PHE A 210 -4.74 30.25 -5.99
CA PHE A 210 -5.23 29.91 -7.33
C PHE A 210 -6.44 28.97 -7.33
N GLY A 211 -6.72 28.29 -6.21
CA GLY A 211 -7.74 27.23 -6.11
C GLY A 211 -8.89 27.53 -5.15
N GLY A 212 -8.94 28.73 -4.56
CA GLY A 212 -10.02 29.14 -3.64
C GLY A 212 -10.07 28.35 -2.33
N ASN A 213 -8.95 27.76 -1.90
CA ASN A 213 -8.90 26.93 -0.70
C ASN A 213 -9.16 27.76 0.57
N GLN A 214 -9.72 27.12 1.61
CA GLN A 214 -10.02 27.77 2.90
C GLN A 214 -9.20 27.15 4.02
N PHE A 215 -8.70 28.00 4.91
CA PHE A 215 -7.85 27.59 6.02
C PHE A 215 -8.70 27.33 7.27
N HIS A 216 -8.62 26.12 7.81
CA HIS A 216 -9.45 25.65 8.92
C HIS A 216 -8.68 25.51 10.26
N GLY A 217 -7.46 26.06 10.33
CA GLY A 217 -6.60 26.02 11.53
C GLY A 217 -5.35 25.15 11.35
N VAL A 218 -4.48 25.15 12.37
CA VAL A 218 -3.23 24.35 12.39
C VAL A 218 -3.35 23.15 13.33
N VAL A 219 -3.85 23.39 14.54
CA VAL A 219 -3.89 22.41 15.63
C VAL A 219 -5.31 22.34 16.18
N SER A 220 -5.81 21.12 16.38
CA SER A 220 -7.06 20.87 17.09
C SER A 220 -6.94 19.62 17.96
N ALA A 221 -7.94 19.41 18.83
CA ALA A 221 -8.16 18.07 19.36
C ALA A 221 -8.37 17.09 18.19
N PRO A 222 -7.87 15.84 18.28
CA PRO A 222 -8.13 14.84 17.27
C PRO A 222 -9.63 14.67 17.04
N PRO A 223 -10.10 14.60 15.77
CA PRO A 223 -11.50 14.34 15.47
C PRO A 223 -12.00 13.03 16.08
N SER A 224 -13.32 12.87 16.19
CA SER A 224 -13.90 11.61 16.67
C SER A 224 -13.74 10.49 15.64
N ILE A 225 -13.23 9.33 16.07
CA ILE A 225 -13.19 8.10 15.27
C ILE A 225 -14.53 7.34 15.27
N ALA A 226 -15.49 7.75 16.11
CA ALA A 226 -16.78 7.06 16.27
C ALA A 226 -17.54 6.76 14.95
N PRO A 227 -17.48 7.61 13.90
CA PRO A 227 -18.18 7.34 12.64
C PRO A 227 -17.65 6.15 11.84
N THR A 228 -16.41 5.70 12.07
CA THR A 228 -15.79 4.60 11.33
C THR A 228 -15.42 3.42 12.24
N LEU A 229 -15.29 3.65 13.54
CA LEU A 229 -14.95 2.64 14.54
C LEU A 229 -16.00 1.53 14.57
N LEU A 230 -15.56 0.29 14.37
CA LEU A 230 -16.37 -0.94 14.41
C LEU A 230 -17.61 -0.93 13.50
N GLN A 231 -17.60 -0.13 12.44
CA GLN A 231 -18.67 -0.08 11.43
C GLN A 231 -18.56 -1.18 10.37
N LEU A 232 -17.71 -2.19 10.59
CA LEU A 232 -17.53 -3.29 9.65
C LEU A 232 -18.77 -4.20 9.62
N ASP A 233 -19.23 -4.56 8.42
CA ASP A 233 -20.37 -5.46 8.23
C ASP A 233 -19.90 -6.83 7.74
N ILE A 234 -19.69 -7.75 8.69
CA ILE A 234 -19.29 -9.15 8.40
C ILE A 234 -20.39 -9.89 7.65
N ARG A 235 -21.66 -9.61 7.95
CA ARG A 235 -22.79 -10.32 7.32
C ARG A 235 -22.92 -9.91 5.86
N GLY A 236 -22.83 -8.62 5.56
CA GLY A 236 -22.73 -8.11 4.21
C GLY A 236 -21.52 -8.69 3.46
N ALA A 237 -20.39 -8.85 4.15
CA ALA A 237 -19.18 -9.42 3.58
C ALA A 237 -19.23 -10.92 3.26
N LEU A 238 -20.19 -11.67 3.83
CA LEU A 238 -20.40 -13.09 3.54
C LEU A 238 -21.39 -13.35 2.39
N SER A 239 -21.93 -12.29 1.78
CA SER A 239 -22.76 -12.42 0.57
C SER A 239 -21.94 -12.91 -0.63
N THR A 240 -22.59 -13.57 -1.60
CA THR A 240 -21.94 -14.31 -2.69
C THR A 240 -20.96 -13.47 -3.52
N GLY A 241 -21.22 -12.17 -3.69
CA GLY A 241 -20.33 -11.26 -4.43
C GLY A 241 -19.10 -10.77 -3.65
N VAL A 242 -19.16 -10.75 -2.31
CA VAL A 242 -18.06 -10.23 -1.47
C VAL A 242 -17.00 -11.31 -1.18
N LEU A 243 -17.33 -12.60 -1.30
CA LEU A 243 -16.34 -13.69 -1.17
C LEU A 243 -15.16 -13.55 -2.15
N ASN A 244 -15.43 -13.11 -3.38
CA ASN A 244 -14.41 -12.81 -4.37
C ASN A 244 -13.52 -11.63 -3.91
N VAL A 245 -14.13 -10.58 -3.37
CA VAL A 245 -13.42 -9.42 -2.81
C VAL A 245 -12.49 -9.83 -1.67
N ILE A 246 -12.95 -10.70 -0.77
CA ILE A 246 -12.14 -11.26 0.33
C ILE A 246 -10.92 -11.99 -0.22
N LEU A 247 -11.11 -12.86 -1.23
CA LEU A 247 -10.02 -13.61 -1.83
C LEU A 247 -8.99 -12.68 -2.49
N VAL A 248 -9.44 -11.62 -3.17
CA VAL A 248 -8.55 -10.65 -3.81
C VAL A 248 -7.78 -9.87 -2.76
N PHE A 249 -8.43 -9.34 -1.71
CA PHE A 249 -7.74 -8.69 -0.61
C PHE A 249 -6.67 -9.60 -0.04
N PHE A 250 -7.03 -10.85 0.27
CA PHE A 250 -6.11 -11.84 0.84
C PHE A 250 -4.90 -12.09 -0.07
N LEU A 251 -5.11 -12.28 -1.37
CA LEU A 251 -4.02 -12.54 -2.32
C LEU A 251 -3.12 -11.31 -2.50
N VAL A 252 -3.70 -10.13 -2.73
CA VAL A 252 -2.94 -8.89 -2.95
C VAL A 252 -2.13 -8.55 -1.70
N GLU A 253 -2.75 -8.63 -0.53
CA GLU A 253 -2.12 -8.41 0.77
C GLU A 253 -0.99 -9.39 1.04
N LEU A 254 -1.20 -10.68 0.74
CA LEU A 254 -0.17 -11.70 0.88
C LEU A 254 1.07 -11.40 0.06
N PHE A 255 0.91 -10.83 -1.13
CA PHE A 255 2.05 -10.53 -2.02
C PHE A 255 2.67 -9.18 -1.74
N ASP A 256 1.86 -8.15 -1.52
CA ASP A 256 2.34 -6.79 -1.22
C ASP A 256 3.06 -6.74 0.12
N ALA A 257 2.42 -7.22 1.20
CA ALA A 257 3.00 -7.15 2.52
C ALA A 257 4.25 -8.03 2.63
N THR A 258 4.21 -9.25 2.10
CA THR A 258 5.38 -10.13 2.12
C THR A 258 6.49 -9.62 1.21
N GLY A 259 6.16 -9.17 0.01
CA GLY A 259 7.13 -8.63 -0.96
C GLY A 259 7.85 -7.41 -0.40
N THR A 260 7.10 -6.43 0.11
CA THR A 260 7.66 -5.20 0.68
C THR A 260 8.45 -5.46 1.95
N LEU A 261 7.94 -6.29 2.87
CA LEU A 261 8.66 -6.63 4.10
C LEU A 261 9.98 -7.34 3.77
N MET A 262 9.97 -8.32 2.87
CA MET A 262 11.20 -8.99 2.42
C MET A 262 12.14 -8.02 1.70
N GLY A 263 11.63 -7.16 0.81
CA GLY A 263 12.43 -6.20 0.07
C GLY A 263 13.15 -5.20 0.98
N VAL A 264 12.44 -4.63 1.95
CA VAL A 264 13.01 -3.71 2.94
C VAL A 264 13.96 -4.44 3.89
N ALA A 265 13.60 -5.64 4.38
CA ALA A 265 14.47 -6.44 5.22
C ALA A 265 15.77 -6.82 4.51
N ASN A 266 15.72 -7.11 3.20
CA ASN A 266 16.90 -7.38 2.39
C ASN A 266 17.79 -6.14 2.29
N ARG A 267 17.22 -4.96 1.99
CA ARG A 267 17.94 -3.68 1.96
C ARG A 267 18.55 -3.31 3.31
N ALA A 268 17.98 -3.81 4.41
CA ALA A 268 18.50 -3.65 5.77
C ALA A 268 19.61 -4.65 6.13
N GLY A 269 19.88 -5.64 5.28
CA GLY A 269 20.80 -6.75 5.60
C GLY A 269 20.27 -7.68 6.70
N LEU A 270 18.95 -7.74 6.89
CA LEU A 270 18.29 -8.50 7.96
C LEU A 270 17.79 -9.88 7.52
N LEU A 271 17.73 -10.15 6.20
CA LEU A 271 17.41 -11.48 5.68
C LEU A 271 18.68 -12.35 5.69
N VAL A 272 18.86 -13.13 6.76
CA VAL A 272 19.96 -14.10 6.88
C VAL A 272 19.38 -15.51 6.91
N GLU A 273 19.88 -16.39 6.04
CA GLU A 273 19.50 -17.80 6.00
C GLU A 273 19.64 -18.45 7.38
N GLY A 274 18.61 -19.18 7.82
CA GLY A 274 18.57 -19.84 9.14
C GLY A 274 18.20 -18.95 10.34
N LYS A 275 18.09 -17.62 10.19
CA LYS A 275 17.71 -16.68 11.27
C LYS A 275 16.39 -15.93 11.02
N MET A 276 15.42 -16.59 10.40
CA MET A 276 14.11 -16.02 10.01
C MET A 276 13.10 -15.87 11.17
N HIS A 277 13.48 -16.12 12.43
CA HIS A 277 12.53 -16.05 13.57
C HIS A 277 11.92 -14.66 13.76
N ARG A 278 12.72 -13.60 13.57
CA ARG A 278 12.21 -12.22 13.61
C ARG A 278 11.24 -11.95 12.46
N LEU A 279 11.47 -12.55 11.29
CA LEU A 279 10.60 -12.38 10.12
C LEU A 279 9.20 -12.93 10.42
N ASN A 280 9.08 -14.11 11.02
CA ASN A 280 7.78 -14.66 11.41
C ASN A 280 7.01 -13.73 12.38
N ARG A 281 7.71 -13.09 13.32
CA ARG A 281 7.10 -12.09 14.22
C ARG A 281 6.65 -10.84 13.46
N ALA A 282 7.43 -10.40 12.48
CA ALA A 282 7.08 -9.27 11.62
C ALA A 282 5.83 -9.57 10.79
N LEU A 283 5.74 -10.78 10.23
CA LEU A 283 4.57 -11.26 9.48
C LEU A 283 3.32 -11.33 10.37
N LEU A 284 3.46 -11.76 11.63
CA LEU A 284 2.35 -11.75 12.60
C LEU A 284 1.92 -10.33 12.98
N ALA A 285 2.87 -9.41 13.20
CA ALA A 285 2.59 -8.01 13.50
C ALA A 285 1.76 -7.37 12.38
N ASP A 286 2.18 -7.61 11.14
CA ASP A 286 1.49 -7.22 9.90
C ASP A 286 0.05 -7.78 9.85
N SER A 287 -0.15 -9.09 10.06
CA SER A 287 -1.50 -9.69 10.10
C SER A 287 -2.40 -9.10 11.18
N THR A 288 -1.87 -8.85 12.38
CA THR A 288 -2.66 -8.26 13.46
C THR A 288 -3.02 -6.80 13.21
N ALA A 289 -2.15 -6.07 12.49
CA ALA A 289 -2.40 -4.69 12.12
C ALA A 289 -3.58 -4.56 11.15
N ILE A 290 -3.74 -5.52 10.23
CA ILE A 290 -4.86 -5.56 9.27
C ILE A 290 -6.21 -5.66 9.99
N LEU A 291 -6.28 -6.57 10.97
CA LEU A 291 -7.45 -6.72 11.83
C LEU A 291 -7.73 -5.43 12.60
N ALA A 292 -6.70 -4.83 13.20
CA ALA A 292 -6.86 -3.56 13.90
C ALA A 292 -7.32 -2.43 12.96
N GLY A 293 -6.81 -2.36 11.72
CA GLY A 293 -7.19 -1.35 10.72
C GLY A 293 -8.66 -1.44 10.35
N SER A 294 -9.13 -2.65 10.01
CA SER A 294 -10.55 -2.86 9.69
C SER A 294 -11.49 -2.54 10.86
N MET A 295 -11.08 -2.81 12.10
CA MET A 295 -11.84 -2.46 13.30
C MET A 295 -11.83 -0.95 13.59
N LEU A 296 -10.74 -0.24 13.34
CA LEU A 296 -10.64 1.21 13.49
C LEU A 296 -11.34 1.97 12.34
N GLY A 297 -11.70 1.27 11.27
CA GLY A 297 -12.42 1.84 10.14
C GLY A 297 -11.51 2.42 9.07
N THR A 298 -10.42 1.72 8.78
CA THR A 298 -9.58 1.95 7.61
C THR A 298 -9.36 0.64 6.86
N SER A 299 -8.96 0.76 5.59
CA SER A 299 -8.51 -0.35 4.74
C SER A 299 -7.31 -1.11 5.33
N SER A 300 -6.96 -2.23 4.69
CA SER A 300 -5.86 -3.11 5.11
C SER A 300 -4.53 -2.35 5.26
N THR A 301 -3.81 -2.65 6.35
CA THR A 301 -2.45 -2.17 6.59
C THR A 301 -1.41 -3.11 6.04
N THR A 302 -0.29 -2.56 5.58
CA THR A 302 0.83 -3.32 5.03
C THR A 302 2.16 -2.71 5.46
N ALA A 303 3.24 -3.44 5.26
CA ALA A 303 4.60 -2.92 5.36
C ALA A 303 4.85 -1.86 4.28
N TYR A 304 5.43 -0.72 4.67
CA TYR A 304 5.68 0.39 3.74
C TYR A 304 7.07 0.35 3.12
N ILE A 305 7.13 0.50 1.79
CA ILE A 305 8.37 0.48 1.01
C ILE A 305 9.26 1.69 1.33
N GLU A 306 8.66 2.78 1.79
CA GLU A 306 9.26 4.01 2.28
C GLU A 306 10.23 3.75 3.44
N SER A 307 10.01 2.67 4.20
CA SER A 307 10.93 2.21 5.24
C SER A 307 12.34 1.92 4.70
N ALA A 308 12.49 1.67 3.39
CA ALA A 308 13.78 1.55 2.74
C ALA A 308 14.64 2.83 2.91
N SER A 309 14.03 4.02 2.97
CA SER A 309 14.74 5.28 3.17
C SER A 309 15.34 5.39 4.57
N GLY A 310 14.58 5.03 5.62
CA GLY A 310 15.09 4.99 7.00
C GLY A 310 16.13 3.90 7.19
N VAL A 311 15.95 2.75 6.55
CA VAL A 311 16.97 1.69 6.51
C VAL A 311 18.26 2.18 5.85
N GLN A 312 18.18 2.93 4.74
CA GLN A 312 19.35 3.55 4.12
C GLN A 312 19.99 4.63 5.01
N ALA A 313 19.20 5.31 5.85
CA ALA A 313 19.69 6.25 6.85
C ALA A 313 20.33 5.56 8.09
N GLY A 314 20.35 4.22 8.15
CA GLY A 314 21.03 3.44 9.18
C GLY A 314 20.10 2.73 10.17
N GLY A 315 18.78 2.73 9.96
CA GLY A 315 17.83 2.00 10.79
C GLY A 315 18.00 0.48 10.67
N ARG A 316 18.15 -0.22 11.79
CA ARG A 316 18.37 -1.68 11.85
C ARG A 316 17.47 -2.39 12.87
N THR A 317 16.83 -1.64 13.77
CA THR A 317 16.03 -2.17 14.87
C THR A 317 14.63 -1.56 14.92
N GLY A 318 13.80 -2.11 15.80
CA GLY A 318 12.44 -1.66 16.05
C GLY A 318 12.32 -0.25 16.60
N VAL A 319 13.42 0.38 17.03
CA VAL A 319 13.41 1.80 17.44
C VAL A 319 13.00 2.71 16.28
N THR A 320 13.43 2.40 15.04
CA THR A 320 12.97 3.11 13.84
C THR A 320 11.43 3.08 13.73
N ALA A 321 10.82 1.89 13.82
CA ALA A 321 9.36 1.74 13.71
C ALA A 321 8.62 2.35 14.91
N PHE A 322 9.18 2.24 16.12
CA PHE A 322 8.67 2.90 17.33
C PHE A 322 8.64 4.42 17.18
N THR A 323 9.70 5.01 16.63
CA THR A 323 9.78 6.46 16.38
C THR A 323 8.68 6.90 15.41
N VAL A 324 8.47 6.14 14.34
CA VAL A 324 7.37 6.40 13.38
C VAL A 324 6.01 6.35 14.07
N ALA A 325 5.80 5.38 14.97
CA ALA A 325 4.54 5.27 15.71
C ALA A 325 4.25 6.52 16.56
N VAL A 326 5.25 7.02 17.28
CA VAL A 326 5.13 8.26 18.07
C VAL A 326 4.81 9.47 17.18
N LEU A 327 5.44 9.55 16.00
CA LEU A 327 5.20 10.65 15.05
C LEU A 327 3.79 10.61 14.46
N PHE A 328 3.23 9.42 14.17
CA PHE A 328 1.83 9.30 13.75
C PHE A 328 0.83 9.66 14.87
N LEU A 329 1.13 9.33 16.13
CA LEU A 329 0.32 9.80 17.26
C LEU A 329 0.39 11.32 17.40
N ALA A 330 1.56 11.92 17.21
CA ALA A 330 1.72 13.37 17.21
C ALA A 330 0.97 14.03 16.04
N ALA A 331 0.89 13.35 14.88
CA ALA A 331 0.17 13.84 13.71
C ALA A 331 -1.33 14.07 13.96
N LEU A 332 -1.94 13.34 14.91
CA LEU A 332 -3.37 13.49 15.25
C LEU A 332 -3.75 14.91 15.68
N PHE A 333 -2.83 15.66 16.30
CA PHE A 333 -3.08 17.04 16.72
C PHE A 333 -3.07 18.03 15.56
N PHE A 334 -2.59 17.62 14.38
CA PHE A 334 -2.54 18.42 13.16
C PHE A 334 -3.69 18.10 12.19
N ALA A 335 -4.79 17.52 12.68
CA ALA A 335 -5.96 17.18 11.88
C ALA A 335 -6.50 18.32 10.99
N PRO A 336 -6.56 19.60 11.44
CA PRO A 336 -7.06 20.68 10.60
C PRO A 336 -6.23 20.88 9.32
N LEU A 337 -4.93 20.58 9.37
CA LEU A 337 -4.07 20.66 8.18
C LEU A 337 -4.44 19.59 7.15
N ALA A 338 -4.91 18.42 7.58
CA ALA A 338 -5.31 17.35 6.67
C ALA A 338 -6.59 17.68 5.89
N GLY A 339 -7.56 18.34 6.53
CA GLY A 339 -8.81 18.77 5.88
C GLY A 339 -8.62 19.87 4.83
N VAL A 340 -7.50 20.59 4.86
CA VAL A 340 -7.20 21.71 3.96
C VAL A 340 -6.50 21.24 2.67
N VAL A 341 -5.99 20.01 2.61
CA VAL A 341 -5.29 19.51 1.42
C VAL A 341 -6.31 19.12 0.34
N PRO A 342 -6.35 19.80 -0.82
CA PRO A 342 -7.27 19.43 -1.89
C PRO A 342 -6.82 18.14 -2.59
N GLY A 343 -7.75 17.40 -3.19
CA GLY A 343 -7.45 16.11 -3.83
C GLY A 343 -6.43 16.18 -4.97
N TYR A 344 -6.36 17.30 -5.71
CA TYR A 344 -5.33 17.50 -6.74
C TYR A 344 -3.94 17.79 -6.17
N ALA A 345 -3.80 18.17 -4.89
CA ALA A 345 -2.51 18.34 -4.24
C ALA A 345 -1.88 17.01 -3.80
N THR A 346 -2.70 15.98 -3.60
CA THR A 346 -2.23 14.63 -3.25
C THR A 346 -1.93 13.77 -4.47
N ALA A 347 -2.54 14.05 -5.62
CA ALA A 347 -2.27 13.30 -6.86
C ALA A 347 -0.78 13.25 -7.24
N PRO A 348 0.00 14.36 -7.22
CA PRO A 348 1.42 14.32 -7.58
C PRO A 348 2.26 13.34 -6.75
N ALA A 349 1.96 13.24 -5.46
CA ALA A 349 2.58 12.28 -4.57
C ALA A 349 2.26 10.85 -4.98
N LEU A 350 0.99 10.56 -5.28
CA LEU A 350 0.56 9.25 -5.75
C LEU A 350 1.24 8.85 -7.07
N LEU A 351 1.35 9.79 -8.01
CA LEU A 351 2.06 9.58 -9.27
C LEU A 351 3.53 9.29 -9.03
N TYR A 352 4.20 10.05 -8.17
CA TYR A 352 5.60 9.83 -7.87
C TYR A 352 5.86 8.47 -7.18
N VAL A 353 5.01 8.08 -6.23
CA VAL A 353 5.06 6.74 -5.61
C VAL A 353 4.87 5.63 -6.65
N SER A 354 3.97 5.82 -7.62
CA SER A 354 3.82 4.85 -8.71
C SER A 354 5.10 4.65 -9.53
N CYS A 355 5.85 5.74 -9.79
CA CYS A 355 7.14 5.68 -10.48
C CYS A 355 8.19 4.90 -9.66
N LEU A 356 8.17 5.04 -8.33
CA LEU A 356 9.06 4.26 -7.46
C LEU A 356 8.74 2.77 -7.49
N MET A 357 7.46 2.40 -7.51
CA MET A 357 7.03 0.99 -7.58
C MET A 357 7.35 0.35 -8.93
N LEU A 358 7.30 1.13 -10.02
CA LEU A 358 7.68 0.67 -11.36
C LEU A 358 9.15 0.24 -11.47
N ARG A 359 10.03 0.77 -10.61
CA ARG A 359 11.45 0.39 -10.59
C ARG A 359 11.66 -1.10 -10.36
N GLU A 360 10.78 -1.76 -9.62
CA GLU A 360 10.89 -3.20 -9.35
C GLU A 360 10.81 -4.03 -10.65
N MET A 361 10.22 -3.51 -11.72
CA MET A 361 10.20 -4.18 -13.03
C MET A 361 11.59 -4.35 -13.68
N LEU A 362 12.62 -3.66 -13.18
CA LEU A 362 14.01 -3.84 -13.61
C LEU A 362 14.54 -5.24 -13.28
N ASP A 363 14.01 -5.88 -12.24
CA ASP A 363 14.46 -7.20 -11.79
C ASP A 363 13.77 -8.35 -12.55
N LEU A 364 12.91 -8.04 -13.54
CA LEU A 364 12.30 -9.06 -14.40
C LEU A 364 13.34 -9.66 -15.36
N PRO A 365 13.34 -10.98 -15.56
CA PRO A 365 14.25 -11.64 -16.50
C PRO A 365 13.78 -11.44 -17.95
N TRP A 366 14.03 -10.26 -18.53
CA TRP A 366 13.58 -9.83 -19.86
C TRP A 366 13.92 -10.80 -21.01
N ASP A 367 14.92 -11.67 -20.82
CA ASP A 367 15.32 -12.69 -21.78
C ASP A 367 14.40 -13.93 -21.82
N ASP A 368 13.54 -14.15 -20.81
CA ASP A 368 12.60 -15.27 -20.76
C ASP A 368 11.14 -14.81 -20.93
N ALA A 369 10.61 -14.98 -22.14
CA ALA A 369 9.22 -14.66 -22.46
C ALA A 369 8.19 -15.41 -21.59
N THR A 370 8.52 -16.60 -21.08
CA THR A 370 7.62 -17.38 -20.20
C THR A 370 7.51 -16.80 -18.79
N GLU A 371 8.37 -15.86 -18.43
CA GLU A 371 8.33 -15.10 -17.18
C GLU A 371 7.81 -13.68 -17.41
N VAL A 372 8.30 -13.01 -18.45
CA VAL A 372 8.08 -11.58 -18.69
C VAL A 372 6.69 -11.30 -19.23
N VAL A 373 6.16 -12.12 -20.15
CA VAL A 373 4.83 -11.89 -20.72
C VAL A 373 3.75 -12.01 -19.65
N PRO A 374 3.73 -13.05 -18.78
CA PRO A 374 2.82 -13.09 -17.65
C PRO A 374 2.99 -11.90 -16.70
N ALA A 375 4.22 -11.50 -16.41
CA ALA A 375 4.49 -10.33 -15.57
C ALA A 375 3.95 -9.03 -16.18
N ALA A 376 4.19 -8.79 -17.47
CA ALA A 376 3.69 -7.63 -18.18
C ALA A 376 2.15 -7.60 -18.24
N LEU A 377 1.51 -8.75 -18.52
CA LEU A 377 0.05 -8.87 -18.49
C LEU A 377 -0.51 -8.59 -17.09
N THR A 378 0.13 -9.14 -16.06
CA THR A 378 -0.21 -8.86 -14.66
C THR A 378 -0.23 -7.36 -14.40
N ALA A 379 0.83 -6.65 -14.82
CA ALA A 379 0.99 -5.24 -14.53
C ALA A 379 0.05 -4.35 -15.35
N LEU A 380 -0.09 -4.61 -16.66
CA LEU A 380 -0.88 -3.79 -17.59
C LEU A 380 -2.38 -3.93 -17.37
N LEU A 381 -2.88 -5.13 -17.03
CA LEU A 381 -4.31 -5.33 -16.89
C LEU A 381 -4.88 -4.70 -15.62
N MET A 382 -4.08 -4.41 -14.60
CA MET A 382 -4.56 -3.69 -13.41
C MET A 382 -5.13 -2.31 -13.73
N PRO A 383 -4.38 -1.36 -14.35
CA PRO A 383 -4.93 -0.06 -14.73
C PRO A 383 -5.98 -0.16 -15.83
N PHE A 384 -5.79 -1.01 -16.85
CA PHE A 384 -6.69 -1.03 -18.02
C PHE A 384 -8.02 -1.70 -17.76
N THR A 385 -8.09 -2.63 -16.80
CA THR A 385 -9.36 -3.20 -16.33
C THR A 385 -9.83 -2.56 -15.02
N TYR A 386 -9.08 -1.57 -14.52
CA TYR A 386 -9.32 -0.87 -13.28
C TYR A 386 -9.55 -1.82 -12.07
N SER A 387 -8.84 -2.95 -12.09
CA SER A 387 -9.02 -4.07 -11.17
C SER A 387 -7.71 -4.80 -10.92
N ILE A 388 -7.20 -4.68 -9.70
CA ILE A 388 -6.01 -5.42 -9.26
C ILE A 388 -6.27 -6.93 -9.36
N ALA A 389 -7.46 -7.38 -8.99
CA ALA A 389 -7.89 -8.78 -9.09
C ALA A 389 -7.66 -9.36 -10.48
N ASN A 390 -8.10 -8.64 -11.51
CA ASN A 390 -7.99 -9.09 -12.89
C ASN A 390 -6.53 -9.17 -13.32
N GLY A 391 -5.71 -8.16 -13.00
CA GLY A 391 -4.28 -8.22 -13.27
C GLY A 391 -3.62 -9.47 -12.67
N VAL A 392 -3.84 -9.72 -11.38
CA VAL A 392 -3.31 -10.92 -10.69
C VAL A 392 -3.81 -12.21 -11.34
N ALA A 393 -5.10 -12.28 -11.65
CA ALA A 393 -5.73 -13.46 -12.24
C ALA A 393 -5.12 -13.81 -13.60
N PHE A 394 -5.09 -12.85 -14.53
CA PHE A 394 -4.48 -13.05 -15.84
C PHE A 394 -2.98 -13.35 -15.74
N GLY A 395 -2.29 -12.77 -14.77
CA GLY A 395 -0.90 -13.10 -14.46
C GLY A 395 -0.66 -14.57 -14.16
N PHE A 396 -1.40 -15.13 -13.19
CA PHE A 396 -1.27 -16.55 -12.83
C PHE A 396 -1.74 -17.49 -13.94
N ILE A 397 -2.85 -17.17 -14.62
CA ILE A 397 -3.37 -17.98 -15.73
C ILE A 397 -2.36 -18.02 -16.89
N SER A 398 -1.85 -16.87 -17.31
CA SER A 398 -0.88 -16.79 -18.41
C SER A 398 0.46 -17.43 -18.05
N TYR A 399 0.93 -17.29 -16.81
CA TYR A 399 2.14 -17.97 -16.34
C TYR A 399 2.00 -19.49 -16.38
N ALA A 400 0.92 -20.02 -15.81
CA ALA A 400 0.64 -21.45 -15.80
C ALA A 400 0.48 -21.99 -17.23
N GLY A 401 -0.29 -21.30 -18.08
CA GLY A 401 -0.51 -21.66 -19.47
C GLY A 401 0.76 -21.65 -20.31
N LEU A 402 1.57 -20.59 -20.25
CA LEU A 402 2.80 -20.52 -21.04
C LEU A 402 3.83 -21.57 -20.59
N LYS A 403 3.97 -21.81 -19.29
CA LYS A 403 4.86 -22.88 -18.81
C LYS A 403 4.35 -24.27 -19.18
N LEU A 404 3.02 -24.46 -19.28
CA LEU A 404 2.44 -25.70 -19.83
C LEU A 404 2.84 -25.91 -21.29
N LEU A 405 2.54 -24.92 -22.12
CA LEU A 405 2.66 -24.98 -23.57
C LEU A 405 4.10 -25.04 -24.05
N THR A 406 5.05 -24.53 -23.25
CA THR A 406 6.49 -24.58 -23.53
C THR A 406 7.18 -25.82 -22.95
N GLY A 407 6.43 -26.80 -22.42
CA GLY A 407 6.98 -28.03 -21.84
C GLY A 407 7.69 -27.84 -20.49
N ARG A 408 7.58 -26.65 -19.88
CA ARG A 408 8.19 -26.28 -18.59
C ARG A 408 7.25 -26.45 -17.39
N ALA A 409 6.19 -27.24 -17.53
CA ALA A 409 5.15 -27.41 -16.51
C ALA A 409 5.69 -27.82 -15.13
N ARG A 410 6.78 -28.60 -15.10
CA ARG A 410 7.45 -29.05 -13.86
C ARG A 410 8.12 -27.92 -13.06
N GLN A 411 8.41 -26.78 -13.69
CA GLN A 411 8.96 -25.59 -13.01
C GLN A 411 7.87 -24.85 -12.20
N VAL A 412 6.60 -25.06 -12.53
CA VAL A 412 5.47 -24.39 -11.89
C VAL A 412 5.07 -25.17 -10.64
N LYS A 413 5.11 -24.50 -9.49
CA LYS A 413 4.71 -25.10 -8.21
C LYS A 413 3.19 -25.29 -8.17
N LEU A 414 2.74 -26.29 -7.41
CA LEU A 414 1.32 -26.67 -7.32
C LEU A 414 0.41 -25.49 -6.94
N VAL A 415 0.88 -24.59 -6.07
CA VAL A 415 0.09 -23.42 -5.65
C VAL A 415 -0.31 -22.51 -6.82
N VAL A 416 0.57 -22.36 -7.82
CA VAL A 416 0.29 -21.53 -8.99
C VAL A 416 -0.78 -22.17 -9.86
N TRP A 417 -0.76 -23.50 -10.02
CA TRP A 417 -1.81 -24.24 -10.72
C TRP A 417 -3.16 -24.09 -10.04
N ILE A 418 -3.20 -24.21 -8.72
CA ILE A 418 -4.44 -24.04 -7.94
C ILE A 418 -4.98 -22.62 -8.13
N ILE A 419 -4.14 -21.60 -7.97
CA ILE A 419 -4.56 -20.20 -8.13
C ILE A 419 -5.05 -19.95 -9.56
N ALA A 420 -4.31 -20.40 -10.57
CA ALA A 420 -4.71 -20.27 -11.98
C ALA A 420 -6.06 -20.97 -12.25
N ALA A 421 -6.26 -22.19 -11.73
CA ALA A 421 -7.50 -22.93 -11.89
C ALA A 421 -8.69 -22.25 -11.21
N VAL A 422 -8.50 -21.68 -10.01
CA VAL A 422 -9.54 -20.92 -9.29
C VAL A 422 -9.95 -19.69 -10.08
N PHE A 423 -9.00 -18.91 -10.60
CA PHE A 423 -9.32 -17.74 -11.41
C PHE A 423 -9.93 -18.10 -12.77
N LEU A 424 -9.48 -19.19 -13.40
CA LEU A 424 -10.05 -19.68 -14.64
C LEU A 424 -11.50 -20.12 -14.41
N PHE A 425 -11.75 -20.89 -13.37
CA PHE A 425 -13.11 -21.27 -12.96
C PHE A 425 -14.00 -20.03 -12.74
N ARG A 426 -13.48 -19.00 -12.05
CA ARG A 426 -14.20 -17.73 -11.87
C ARG A 426 -14.63 -17.13 -13.21
N TYR A 427 -13.70 -16.95 -14.15
CA TYR A 427 -14.05 -16.33 -15.44
C TYR A 427 -15.01 -17.17 -16.29
N PHE A 428 -14.92 -18.51 -16.20
CA PHE A 428 -15.82 -19.39 -16.94
C PHE A 428 -17.23 -19.49 -16.34
N TYR A 429 -17.37 -19.49 -15.01
CA TYR A 429 -18.65 -19.76 -14.33
C TYR A 429 -19.33 -18.53 -13.70
N LEU A 430 -18.56 -17.59 -13.19
CA LEU A 430 -19.09 -16.41 -12.47
C LEU A 430 -19.10 -15.15 -13.35
N GLY A 431 -18.41 -15.16 -14.49
CA GLY A 431 -18.21 -13.97 -15.31
C GLY A 431 -17.10 -13.05 -14.77
N SER A 432 -16.90 -11.90 -15.41
CA SER A 432 -15.86 -10.93 -15.04
C SER A 432 -16.22 -10.01 -13.88
N GLU A 433 -17.45 -10.09 -13.37
CA GLU A 433 -17.97 -9.21 -12.30
C GLU A 433 -17.69 -9.78 -10.91
#